data_AF-A0A6L9MBR7-F1
#
_entry.id   AF-A0A6L9MBR7-F1
#
_cell.length_a   1.000
_cell.length_b   1.000
_cell.length_c   1.000
_cell.angle_alpha   90.00
_cell.angle_beta   90.00
_cell.angle_gamma   90.00
#
_symmetry.space_group_name_H-M   'P 1'
#
loop_
_entity.id
_entity.type
_entity.pdbx_description
1 polymer ?
#
loop_
_entity_poly.entity_id
_entity_poly.type
_entity_poly.pdbx_seq_one_letter_code
_entity_poly.pdbx_strand_id
1 'polypeptide(L)'
;MGWAAITLRPDPTIPTRQARLTLAARRHQPGSRPMPPPESGWENRLAQAIVSMVIPRLYDAHQTSRASSAAVETLRRRTHADRFLGLVLSDRQEAQWQFLVDLVEEGLELDAIFLHVMAPTIRQIGVLWEEDRLSFVDVTTKSSHLQQMMRRLASELAVTSQRTTRRLLLAPVPGEQHTFGLFVLAEMFLRAGWATLVEPAATWEELHHDVATQQFDAIGLSVGSERMLEGMAGSVASLRSASRSPDLRVFLGGWAFQATREPLDGYGADLVETDALAAIAKADLLCPRHDCAVSSYQSIPEGLGINSG
;
A
#
# COMPACT_ATOMS: atom_id res chain seq x y z
N MET A 1 28.71 18.84 -7.35
CA MET A 1 29.26 18.21 -6.13
C MET A 1 28.22 17.21 -5.66
N GLY A 2 28.40 15.89 -5.55
CA GLY A 2 29.49 14.96 -5.85
C GLY A 2 28.86 13.58 -6.06
N TRP A 3 29.32 12.84 -7.05
CA TRP A 3 28.93 11.47 -7.34
C TRP A 3 30.12 10.58 -6.93
N ALA A 4 29.88 9.59 -6.06
CA ALA A 4 30.88 8.59 -5.72
C ALA A 4 30.47 7.23 -6.27
N ALA A 5 31.23 6.78 -7.26
CA ALA A 5 31.28 5.41 -7.74
C ALA A 5 31.75 4.44 -6.65
N ILE A 6 31.41 3.16 -6.76
CA ILE A 6 32.35 2.03 -6.67
C ILE A 6 31.65 0.77 -7.20
N THR A 7 32.25 0.24 -8.26
CA THR A 7 32.07 -1.06 -8.90
C THR A 7 32.42 -2.22 -7.95
N LEU A 8 31.92 -3.43 -8.22
CA LEU A 8 32.69 -4.70 -8.21
C LEU A 8 31.80 -5.94 -8.45
N ARG A 9 32.10 -6.65 -9.54
CA ARG A 9 32.07 -8.12 -9.76
C ARG A 9 33.35 -8.43 -10.56
N PRO A 10 33.97 -9.64 -10.54
CA PRO A 10 33.32 -10.97 -10.53
C PRO A 10 34.04 -12.10 -9.71
N ASP A 11 33.35 -13.27 -9.61
CA ASP A 11 33.71 -14.73 -9.60
C ASP A 11 35.20 -15.18 -9.37
N PRO A 12 35.57 -16.42 -8.89
CA PRO A 12 34.93 -17.73 -9.20
C PRO A 12 35.09 -18.96 -8.25
N THR A 13 34.40 -20.05 -8.64
CA THR A 13 34.71 -21.50 -8.48
C THR A 13 34.56 -22.24 -7.13
N ILE A 14 33.76 -23.33 -7.14
CA ILE A 14 33.82 -24.47 -6.19
C ILE A 14 33.79 -25.78 -7.02
N PRO A 15 34.70 -26.75 -6.77
CA PRO A 15 34.77 -27.99 -7.56
C PRO A 15 33.89 -29.13 -7.00
N THR A 16 33.29 -29.87 -7.93
CA THR A 16 32.47 -31.07 -7.72
C THR A 16 33.36 -32.31 -7.50
N ARG A 17 33.20 -33.01 -6.36
CA ARG A 17 33.93 -34.26 -6.06
C ARG A 17 33.05 -35.46 -6.42
N GLN A 18 33.38 -36.15 -7.52
CA GLN A 18 32.81 -37.44 -7.90
C GLN A 18 33.45 -38.58 -7.11
N ALA A 19 32.61 -39.55 -6.74
CA ALA A 19 32.95 -40.79 -6.06
C ALA A 19 33.68 -41.78 -7.00
N ARG A 20 34.59 -42.58 -6.42
CA ARG A 20 35.02 -43.85 -7.00
C ARG A 20 34.84 -44.98 -5.99
N LEU A 21 33.99 -45.91 -6.40
CA LEU A 21 33.74 -47.22 -5.82
C LEU A 21 35.01 -48.08 -5.86
N THR A 22 35.28 -48.82 -4.79
CA THR A 22 35.87 -50.17 -4.95
C THR A 22 35.31 -51.10 -3.88
N LEU A 23 34.56 -52.09 -4.36
CA LEU A 23 33.90 -53.15 -3.62
C LEU A 23 34.91 -54.30 -3.42
N ALA A 24 35.08 -54.80 -2.20
CA ALA A 24 35.78 -56.05 -1.93
C ALA A 24 34.81 -57.07 -1.33
N ALA A 25 34.73 -58.21 -2.00
CA ALA A 25 33.76 -59.27 -1.83
C ALA A 25 33.93 -60.06 -0.51
N ARG A 26 32.80 -60.45 0.10
CA ARG A 26 32.72 -61.64 0.97
C ARG A 26 31.43 -62.44 0.73
N ARG A 27 31.65 -63.59 0.10
CA ARG A 27 31.09 -64.95 0.29
C ARG A 27 29.60 -65.13 0.57
N HIS A 28 28.97 -65.90 -0.33
CA HIS A 28 27.67 -66.56 -0.24
C HIS A 28 27.52 -67.51 0.96
N GLN A 29 26.32 -67.52 1.53
CA GLN A 29 25.64 -68.71 2.05
C GLN A 29 24.16 -68.70 1.57
N PRO A 30 23.56 -69.87 1.30
CA PRO A 30 22.24 -69.97 0.68
C PRO A 30 21.13 -70.03 1.74
N GLY A 31 20.06 -69.25 1.55
CA GLY A 31 18.89 -69.31 2.41
C GLY A 31 17.69 -68.70 1.71
N SER A 32 16.75 -69.57 1.33
CA SER A 32 15.30 -69.31 1.13
C SER A 32 14.90 -67.89 0.69
N ARG A 33 14.60 -67.73 -0.60
CA ARG A 33 14.00 -66.51 -1.16
C ARG A 33 12.52 -66.43 -0.71
N PRO A 34 12.12 -65.46 0.13
CA PRO A 34 10.70 -65.19 0.32
C PRO A 34 10.18 -64.47 -0.93
N MET A 35 8.99 -64.86 -1.38
CA MET A 35 8.21 -64.13 -2.36
C MET A 35 7.95 -62.71 -1.82
N PRO A 36 8.22 -61.62 -2.56
CA PRO A 36 7.92 -60.28 -2.05
C PRO A 36 6.40 -60.10 -1.92
N PRO A 37 5.91 -59.45 -0.85
CA PRO A 37 4.48 -59.16 -0.70
C PRO A 37 4.04 -58.05 -1.67
N PRO A 38 2.73 -57.94 -1.97
CA PRO A 38 2.21 -57.03 -2.97
C PRO A 38 2.10 -55.58 -2.44
N GLU A 39 2.35 -54.64 -3.33
CA GLU A 39 1.75 -53.28 -3.42
C GLU A 39 1.92 -52.30 -2.23
N SER A 40 2.77 -51.26 -2.46
CA SER A 40 2.70 -49.88 -1.89
C SER A 40 4.00 -49.07 -2.07
N GLY A 41 5.02 -49.59 -2.77
CA GLY A 41 6.26 -48.84 -3.03
C GLY A 41 6.16 -47.83 -4.18
N TRP A 42 5.20 -47.99 -5.08
CA TRP A 42 5.02 -47.12 -6.24
C TRP A 42 4.36 -45.79 -5.86
N GLU A 43 3.49 -45.77 -4.85
CA GLU A 43 2.86 -44.54 -4.33
C GLU A 43 3.91 -43.59 -3.74
N ASN A 44 4.85 -44.12 -2.96
CA ASN A 44 5.92 -43.31 -2.38
C ASN A 44 6.92 -42.85 -3.46
N ARG A 45 7.21 -43.68 -4.46
CA ARG A 45 8.05 -43.30 -5.61
C ARG A 45 7.37 -42.29 -6.53
N LEU A 46 6.06 -42.39 -6.71
CA LEU A 46 5.25 -41.44 -7.48
C LEU A 46 5.14 -40.11 -6.73
N ALA A 47 4.87 -40.14 -5.41
CA ALA A 47 4.86 -38.96 -4.57
C ALA A 47 6.22 -38.24 -4.60
N GLN A 48 7.32 -38.99 -4.48
CA GLN A 48 8.66 -38.44 -4.53
C GLN A 48 9.00 -37.88 -5.92
N ALA A 49 8.59 -38.55 -7.00
CA ALA A 49 8.75 -38.05 -8.37
C ALA A 49 7.88 -36.81 -8.66
N ILE A 50 6.65 -36.74 -8.13
CA ILE A 50 5.79 -35.55 -8.21
C ILE A 50 6.49 -34.37 -7.51
N VAL A 51 6.95 -34.57 -6.28
CA VAL A 51 7.61 -33.52 -5.50
C VAL A 51 8.93 -33.08 -6.13
N SER A 52 9.73 -34.00 -6.69
CA SER A 52 11.05 -33.67 -7.22
C SER A 52 11.07 -33.26 -8.70
N MET A 53 10.04 -33.60 -9.48
CA MET A 53 10.02 -33.34 -10.94
C MET A 53 8.83 -32.53 -11.41
N VAL A 54 7.65 -32.67 -10.78
CA VAL A 54 6.41 -32.04 -11.25
C VAL A 54 6.18 -30.71 -10.53
N ILE A 55 6.27 -30.66 -9.19
CA ILE A 55 6.09 -29.43 -8.41
C ILE A 55 7.08 -28.33 -8.83
N PRO A 56 8.39 -28.59 -9.01
CA PRO A 56 9.33 -27.54 -9.42
C PRO A 56 9.03 -27.00 -10.81
N ARG A 57 8.61 -27.86 -11.76
CA ARG A 57 8.26 -27.43 -13.12
C ARG A 57 6.96 -26.66 -13.19
N LEU A 58 5.95 -27.05 -12.40
CA LEU A 58 4.72 -26.29 -12.25
C LEU A 58 5.01 -24.94 -11.58
N TYR A 59 5.86 -24.93 -10.55
CA TYR A 59 6.32 -23.71 -9.90
C TYR A 59 7.02 -22.78 -10.89
N ASP A 60 8.01 -23.27 -11.65
CA ASP A 60 8.73 -22.46 -12.64
C ASP A 60 7.82 -21.94 -13.77
N ALA A 61 6.88 -22.76 -14.27
CA ALA A 61 5.91 -22.36 -15.28
C ALA A 61 4.94 -21.29 -14.76
N HIS A 62 4.42 -21.47 -13.54
CA HIS A 62 3.56 -20.48 -12.88
C HIS A 62 4.32 -19.20 -12.52
N GLN A 63 5.58 -19.29 -12.10
CA GLN A 63 6.42 -18.13 -11.81
C GLN A 63 6.72 -17.34 -13.08
N THR A 64 7.02 -18.03 -14.18
CA THR A 64 7.21 -17.38 -15.50
C THR A 64 5.92 -16.69 -15.96
N SER A 65 4.78 -17.38 -15.88
CA SER A 65 3.47 -16.79 -16.22
C SER A 65 3.10 -15.61 -15.33
N ARG A 66 3.33 -15.70 -14.01
CA ARG A 66 3.12 -14.60 -13.06
C ARG A 66 4.03 -13.41 -13.34
N ALA A 67 5.32 -13.66 -13.63
CA ALA A 67 6.28 -12.63 -13.97
C ALA A 67 5.89 -11.90 -15.27
N SER A 68 5.47 -12.64 -16.31
CA SER A 68 4.96 -12.03 -17.55
C SER A 68 3.68 -11.23 -17.30
N SER A 69 2.71 -11.76 -16.55
CA SER A 69 1.48 -11.03 -16.21
C SER A 69 1.77 -9.75 -15.41
N ALA A 70 2.66 -9.82 -14.42
CA ALA A 70 3.05 -8.66 -13.61
C ALA A 70 3.81 -7.61 -14.42
N ALA A 71 4.64 -8.02 -15.38
CA ALA A 71 5.31 -7.11 -16.29
C ALA A 71 4.32 -6.37 -17.21
N VAL A 72 3.32 -7.08 -17.76
CA VAL A 72 2.25 -6.49 -18.57
C VAL A 72 1.44 -5.48 -17.76
N GLU A 73 1.03 -5.84 -16.54
CA GLU A 73 0.28 -4.94 -15.66
C GLU A 73 1.11 -3.70 -15.26
N THR A 74 2.40 -3.87 -15.01
CA THR A 74 3.30 -2.75 -14.72
C THR A 74 3.44 -1.81 -15.91
N LEU A 75 3.53 -2.35 -17.13
CA LEU A 75 3.55 -1.56 -18.35
C LEU A 75 2.23 -0.80 -18.54
N ARG A 76 1.09 -1.48 -18.37
CA ARG A 76 -0.25 -0.87 -18.48
C ARG A 76 -0.41 0.31 -17.53
N ARG A 77 -0.05 0.13 -16.26
CA ARG A 77 -0.08 1.20 -15.24
C ARG A 77 0.77 2.40 -15.63
N ARG A 78 2.00 2.17 -16.11
CA ARG A 78 2.87 3.25 -16.61
C ARG A 78 2.24 3.98 -17.79
N THR A 79 1.69 3.24 -18.76
CA THR A 79 1.03 3.83 -19.92
C THR A 79 -0.16 4.71 -19.53
N HIS A 80 -0.98 4.27 -18.55
CA HIS A 80 -2.08 5.08 -18.05
C HIS A 80 -1.58 6.37 -17.37
N ALA A 81 -0.56 6.26 -16.50
CA ALA A 81 0.03 7.42 -15.82
C ALA A 81 0.66 8.43 -16.80
N ASP A 82 1.40 7.95 -17.80
CA ASP A 82 2.05 8.79 -18.82
C ASP A 82 1.01 9.51 -19.70
N ARG A 83 -0.03 8.79 -20.12
CA ARG A 83 -1.14 9.37 -20.88
C ARG A 83 -1.87 10.43 -20.05
N PHE A 84 -2.18 10.13 -18.80
CA PHE A 84 -2.84 11.07 -17.90
C PHE A 84 -1.99 12.30 -17.62
N LEU A 85 -0.68 12.13 -17.40
CA LEU A 85 0.27 13.24 -17.29
C LEU A 85 0.22 14.14 -18.52
N GLY A 86 0.23 13.59 -19.73
CA GLY A 86 0.09 14.36 -20.96
C GLY A 86 -1.20 15.22 -21.00
N LEU A 87 -2.32 14.65 -20.53
CA LEU A 87 -3.59 15.39 -20.43
C LEU A 87 -3.52 16.52 -19.39
N VAL A 88 -2.88 16.28 -18.25
CA VAL A 88 -2.67 17.28 -17.19
C VAL A 88 -1.74 18.41 -17.65
N LEU A 89 -0.67 18.08 -18.38
CA LEU A 89 0.27 19.07 -18.91
C LEU A 89 -0.34 19.91 -20.04
N SER A 90 -1.31 19.36 -20.79
CA SER A 90 -2.05 20.08 -21.84
C SER A 90 -3.26 20.88 -21.34
N ASP A 91 -3.53 20.88 -20.03
CA ASP A 91 -4.64 21.58 -19.37
C ASP A 91 -6.04 21.26 -19.94
N ARG A 92 -6.20 20.08 -20.55
CA ARG A 92 -7.48 19.60 -21.10
C ARG A 92 -8.35 18.98 -20.01
N GLN A 93 -8.93 19.81 -19.13
CA GLN A 93 -9.66 19.35 -17.94
C GLN A 93 -10.78 18.34 -18.25
N GLU A 94 -11.58 18.58 -19.29
CA GLU A 94 -12.65 17.64 -19.67
C GLU A 94 -12.10 16.28 -20.12
N ALA A 95 -11.02 16.30 -20.91
CA ALA A 95 -10.37 15.06 -21.35
C ALA A 95 -9.69 14.32 -20.19
N GLN A 96 -9.18 15.05 -19.18
CA GLN A 96 -8.64 14.44 -17.96
C GLN A 96 -9.75 13.72 -17.19
N TRP A 97 -10.91 14.34 -17.03
CA TRP A 97 -12.05 13.75 -16.34
C TRP A 97 -12.56 12.51 -17.08
N GLN A 98 -12.83 12.65 -18.37
CA GLN A 98 -13.31 11.54 -19.19
C GLN A 98 -12.34 10.37 -19.16
N PHE A 99 -11.03 10.62 -19.23
CA PHE A 99 -10.04 9.56 -19.14
C PHE A 99 -10.13 8.75 -17.84
N LEU A 100 -10.38 9.40 -16.70
CA LEU A 100 -10.52 8.68 -15.42
C LEU A 100 -11.84 7.90 -15.36
N VAL A 101 -12.93 8.45 -15.90
CA VAL A 101 -14.22 7.75 -16.00
C VAL A 101 -14.10 6.52 -16.89
N ASP A 102 -13.47 6.65 -18.07
CA ASP A 102 -13.23 5.53 -18.98
C ASP A 102 -12.47 4.39 -18.28
N LEU A 103 -11.47 4.70 -17.45
CA LEU A 103 -10.74 3.68 -16.69
C LEU A 103 -11.64 2.96 -15.68
N VAL A 104 -12.56 3.68 -15.02
CA VAL A 104 -13.54 3.06 -14.12
C VAL A 104 -14.50 2.16 -14.90
N GLU A 105 -14.98 2.61 -16.06
CA GLU A 105 -15.85 1.82 -16.94
C GLU A 105 -15.16 0.57 -17.51
N GLU A 106 -13.85 0.64 -17.74
CA GLU A 106 -12.98 -0.50 -18.06
C GLU A 106 -12.75 -1.46 -16.88
N GLY A 107 -13.30 -1.16 -15.70
CA GLY A 107 -13.24 -1.99 -14.50
C GLY A 107 -12.00 -1.79 -13.65
N LEU A 108 -11.28 -0.67 -13.79
CA LEU A 108 -10.23 -0.34 -12.82
C LEU A 108 -10.85 0.14 -11.51
N GLU A 109 -10.44 -0.49 -10.42
CA GLU A 109 -10.76 -0.05 -9.08
C GLU A 109 -10.22 1.36 -8.82
N LEU A 110 -11.01 2.17 -8.11
CA LEU A 110 -10.63 3.54 -7.72
C LEU A 110 -9.27 3.60 -7.00
N ASP A 111 -8.97 2.61 -6.15
CA ASP A 111 -7.66 2.53 -5.46
C ASP A 111 -6.52 2.42 -6.46
N ALA A 112 -6.70 1.62 -7.53
CA ALA A 112 -5.72 1.49 -8.59
C ALA A 112 -5.58 2.80 -9.39
N ILE A 113 -6.68 3.53 -9.62
CA ILE A 113 -6.62 4.84 -10.28
C ILE A 113 -5.83 5.84 -9.42
N PHE A 114 -6.10 5.93 -8.13
CA PHE A 114 -5.40 6.83 -7.22
C PHE A 114 -3.91 6.48 -7.10
N LEU A 115 -3.59 5.20 -6.88
CA LEU A 115 -2.22 4.74 -6.61
C LEU A 115 -1.36 4.57 -7.86
N HIS A 116 -1.96 4.25 -9.01
CA HIS A 116 -1.21 3.87 -10.22
C HIS A 116 -1.38 4.83 -11.39
N VAL A 117 -2.29 5.80 -11.30
CA VAL A 117 -2.46 6.85 -12.31
C VAL A 117 -2.19 8.22 -11.69
N MET A 118 -2.99 8.63 -10.71
CA MET A 118 -2.91 9.99 -10.18
C MET A 118 -1.65 10.26 -9.35
N ALA A 119 -1.28 9.37 -8.42
CA ALA A 119 -0.07 9.54 -7.61
C ALA A 119 1.22 9.55 -8.45
N PRO A 120 1.42 8.66 -9.44
CA PRO A 120 2.53 8.76 -10.37
C PRO A 120 2.54 10.07 -11.16
N THR A 121 1.39 10.56 -11.61
CA THR A 121 1.30 11.87 -12.31
C THR A 121 1.73 13.03 -11.41
N ILE A 122 1.28 13.08 -10.16
CA ILE A 122 1.72 14.09 -9.17
C ILE A 122 3.24 14.03 -8.97
N ARG A 123 3.80 12.82 -8.84
CA ARG A 123 5.24 12.64 -8.71
C ARG A 123 5.99 13.19 -9.93
N GLN A 124 5.51 12.91 -11.14
CA GLN A 124 6.13 13.41 -12.36
C GLN A 124 6.02 14.94 -12.48
N ILE A 125 4.93 15.55 -12.00
CA ILE A 125 4.83 17.02 -11.90
C ILE A 125 5.94 17.57 -10.98
N GLY A 126 6.22 16.91 -9.86
CA GLY A 126 7.33 17.26 -8.97
C GLY A 126 8.69 17.17 -9.66
N VAL A 127 8.95 16.08 -10.39
CA VAL A 127 10.20 15.92 -11.17
C VAL A 127 10.35 17.03 -12.22
N LEU A 128 9.28 17.35 -12.95
CA LEU A 128 9.31 18.43 -13.94
C LEU A 128 9.59 19.80 -13.29
N TRP A 129 9.17 20.02 -12.05
CA TRP A 129 9.55 21.23 -11.32
C TRP A 129 11.02 21.23 -10.91
N GLU A 130 11.55 20.11 -10.40
CA GLU A 130 12.98 19.95 -10.09
C GLU A 130 13.87 20.14 -11.33
N GLU A 131 13.35 19.82 -12.53
CA GLU A 131 14.01 20.02 -13.82
C GLU A 131 13.77 21.40 -14.45
N ASP A 132 13.20 22.36 -13.72
CA ASP A 132 12.84 23.71 -14.19
C ASP A 132 11.89 23.72 -15.42
N ARG A 133 11.14 22.62 -15.63
CA ARG A 133 10.16 22.46 -16.72
C ARG A 133 8.76 22.98 -16.35
N LEU A 134 8.46 23.10 -15.06
CA LEU A 134 7.22 23.68 -14.52
C LEU A 134 7.55 24.73 -13.47
N SER A 135 6.75 25.79 -13.40
CA SER A 135 6.87 26.78 -12.33
C SER A 135 6.18 26.32 -11.03
N PHE A 136 6.49 26.98 -9.92
CA PHE A 136 5.78 26.77 -8.65
C PHE A 136 4.25 26.96 -8.78
N VAL A 137 3.81 27.95 -9.57
CA VAL A 137 2.39 28.21 -9.83
C VAL A 137 1.77 27.04 -10.59
N ASP A 138 2.46 26.52 -11.61
CA ASP A 138 1.97 25.37 -12.38
C ASP A 138 1.80 24.13 -11.50
N VAL A 139 2.81 23.81 -10.68
CA VAL A 139 2.77 22.68 -9.75
C VAL A 139 1.60 22.80 -8.78
N THR A 140 1.44 23.98 -8.18
CA THR A 140 0.39 24.24 -7.19
C THR A 140 -1.00 24.13 -7.81
N THR A 141 -1.21 24.76 -8.97
CA THR A 141 -2.49 24.72 -9.69
C THR A 141 -2.83 23.30 -10.15
N LYS A 142 -1.89 22.59 -10.78
CA LYS A 142 -2.12 21.22 -11.29
C LYS A 142 -2.35 20.23 -10.13
N SER A 143 -1.60 20.35 -9.04
CA SER A 143 -1.81 19.51 -7.84
C SER A 143 -3.17 19.77 -7.19
N SER A 144 -3.57 21.04 -7.07
CA SER A 144 -4.87 21.42 -6.51
C SER A 144 -6.03 20.91 -7.39
N HIS A 145 -5.88 20.97 -8.71
CA HIS A 145 -6.84 20.41 -9.66
C HIS A 145 -6.96 18.89 -9.53
N LEU A 146 -5.83 18.17 -9.48
CA LEU A 146 -5.79 16.73 -9.27
C LEU A 146 -6.45 16.31 -7.94
N GLN A 147 -6.23 17.05 -6.85
CA GLN A 147 -6.90 16.81 -5.58
C GLN A 147 -8.42 17.00 -5.67
N GLN A 148 -8.89 18.02 -6.42
CA GLN A 148 -10.32 18.24 -6.66
C GLN A 148 -10.94 17.10 -7.48
N MET A 149 -10.27 16.67 -8.54
CA MET A 149 -10.71 15.52 -9.36
C MET A 149 -10.78 14.23 -8.53
N MET A 150 -9.79 13.98 -7.69
CA MET A 150 -9.76 12.80 -6.81
C MET A 150 -10.98 12.79 -5.87
N ARG A 151 -11.27 13.92 -5.21
CA ARG A 151 -12.45 14.06 -4.33
C ARG A 151 -13.75 13.89 -5.09
N ARG A 152 -13.83 14.39 -6.33
CA ARG A 152 -15.00 14.22 -7.19
C ARG A 152 -15.21 12.75 -7.57
N LEU A 153 -14.15 12.04 -7.99
CA LEU A 153 -14.21 10.60 -8.27
C LEU A 153 -14.67 9.81 -7.05
N ALA A 154 -14.06 10.08 -5.89
CA ALA A 154 -14.45 9.47 -4.63
C ALA A 154 -15.93 9.70 -4.32
N SER A 155 -16.42 10.94 -4.42
CA SER A 155 -17.82 11.26 -4.12
C SER A 155 -18.83 10.65 -5.10
N GLU A 156 -18.53 10.66 -6.40
CA GLU A 156 -19.49 10.22 -7.43
C GLU A 156 -19.56 8.69 -7.54
N LEU A 157 -18.49 7.99 -7.14
CA LEU A 157 -18.33 6.55 -7.35
C LEU A 157 -18.16 5.76 -6.04
N ALA A 158 -18.22 6.42 -4.87
CA ALA A 158 -18.19 5.74 -3.58
C ALA A 158 -19.44 4.88 -3.38
N VAL A 159 -19.21 3.59 -3.20
CA VAL A 159 -20.19 2.69 -2.61
C VAL A 159 -20.23 2.98 -1.11
N THR A 160 -21.42 3.26 -0.56
CA THR A 160 -21.58 3.52 0.89
C THR A 160 -21.06 2.33 1.69
N SER A 161 -19.93 2.50 2.36
CA SER A 161 -19.42 1.53 3.33
C SER A 161 -20.16 1.70 4.66
N GLN A 162 -20.44 0.59 5.34
CA GLN A 162 -20.95 0.64 6.70
C GLN A 162 -19.89 1.30 7.59
N ARG A 163 -20.21 2.48 8.12
CA ARG A 163 -19.29 3.23 8.98
C ARG A 163 -19.01 2.41 10.24
N THR A 164 -17.75 2.10 10.48
CA THR A 164 -17.31 1.49 11.74
C THR A 164 -17.18 2.58 12.82
N THR A 165 -17.03 2.18 14.07
CA THR A 165 -16.75 3.12 15.18
C THR A 165 -15.32 3.66 15.15
N ARG A 166 -14.45 3.14 14.27
CA ARG A 166 -13.01 3.44 14.30
C ARG A 166 -12.75 4.83 13.75
N ARG A 167 -12.00 5.64 14.50
CA ARG A 167 -11.70 7.03 14.21
C ARG A 167 -10.21 7.20 13.97
N LEU A 168 -9.87 7.79 12.82
CA LEU A 168 -8.50 8.06 12.41
C LEU A 168 -8.31 9.56 12.22
N LEU A 169 -7.27 10.13 12.82
CA LEU A 169 -6.78 11.46 12.48
C LEU A 169 -5.60 11.32 11.53
N LEU A 170 -5.62 11.97 10.37
CA LEU A 170 -4.53 12.00 9.40
C LEU A 170 -4.00 13.41 9.24
N ALA A 171 -2.68 13.57 9.37
CA ALA A 171 -2.02 14.85 9.16
C ALA A 171 -0.64 14.66 8.50
N PRO A 172 -0.17 15.62 7.70
CA PRO A 172 1.26 15.69 7.42
C PRO A 172 1.97 16.15 8.70
N VAL A 173 3.25 15.80 8.84
CA VAL A 173 4.06 16.40 9.92
C VAL A 173 4.06 17.92 9.73
N PRO A 174 3.80 18.72 10.78
CA PRO A 174 3.79 20.17 10.66
C PRO A 174 5.07 20.71 9.98
N GLY A 175 4.89 21.52 8.92
CA GLY A 175 5.97 22.01 8.06
C GLY A 175 6.15 21.22 6.75
N GLU A 176 5.44 20.11 6.57
CA GLU A 176 5.35 19.34 5.33
C GLU A 176 4.25 19.88 4.41
N GLN A 177 4.53 19.91 3.11
CA GLN A 177 3.64 20.44 2.07
C GLN A 177 3.08 19.35 1.15
N HIS A 178 3.66 18.14 1.18
CA HIS A 178 3.22 17.01 0.36
C HIS A 178 2.00 16.31 0.97
N THR A 179 0.81 16.70 0.53
CA THR A 179 -0.47 16.22 1.08
C THR A 179 -1.25 15.28 0.16
N PHE A 180 -0.87 15.15 -1.12
CA PHE A 180 -1.64 14.32 -2.07
C PHE A 180 -1.77 12.86 -1.60
N GLY A 181 -0.66 12.24 -1.20
CA GLY A 181 -0.66 10.87 -0.69
C GLY A 181 -1.51 10.71 0.58
N LEU A 182 -1.55 11.73 1.44
CA LEU A 182 -2.39 11.75 2.64
C LEU A 182 -3.88 11.72 2.28
N PHE A 183 -4.30 12.49 1.26
CA PHE A 183 -5.68 12.49 0.80
C PHE A 183 -6.09 11.18 0.13
N VAL A 184 -5.19 10.55 -0.64
CA VAL A 184 -5.42 9.20 -1.18
C VAL A 184 -5.61 8.21 -0.03
N LEU A 185 -4.71 8.23 0.96
CA LEU A 185 -4.80 7.35 2.11
C LEU A 185 -6.10 7.57 2.90
N ALA A 186 -6.50 8.82 3.10
CA ALA A 186 -7.74 9.17 3.78
C ALA A 186 -8.97 8.58 3.08
N GLU A 187 -9.03 8.70 1.77
CA GLU A 187 -10.13 8.14 0.96
C GLU A 187 -10.18 6.61 1.07
N MET A 188 -9.02 5.96 1.00
CA MET A 188 -8.95 4.51 1.14
C MET A 188 -9.39 4.04 2.55
N PHE A 189 -9.02 4.76 3.61
CA PHE A 189 -9.50 4.49 4.97
C PHE A 189 -11.00 4.70 5.12
N LEU A 190 -11.57 5.77 4.54
CA LEU A 190 -13.01 6.01 4.52
C LEU A 190 -13.75 4.84 3.85
N ARG A 191 -13.24 4.35 2.72
CA ARG A 191 -13.80 3.19 2.01
C ARG A 191 -13.61 1.88 2.76
N ALA A 192 -12.54 1.75 3.55
CA ALA A 192 -12.36 0.66 4.52
C ALA A 192 -13.26 0.76 5.77
N GLY A 193 -14.11 1.79 5.85
CA GLY A 193 -15.13 1.99 6.88
C GLY A 193 -14.65 2.77 8.11
N TRP A 194 -13.48 3.40 8.06
CA TRP A 194 -13.00 4.27 9.13
C TRP A 194 -13.66 5.66 9.05
N ALA A 195 -13.90 6.27 10.21
CA ALA A 195 -14.23 7.68 10.30
C ALA A 195 -12.93 8.51 10.33
N THR A 196 -12.53 9.02 9.16
CA THR A 196 -11.27 9.73 8.99
C THR A 196 -11.46 11.24 9.09
N LEU A 197 -10.70 11.90 9.98
CA LEU A 197 -10.46 13.34 9.99
C LEU A 197 -9.11 13.61 9.33
N VAL A 198 -9.04 14.61 8.46
CA VAL A 198 -7.79 15.02 7.79
C VAL A 198 -7.49 16.46 8.12
N GLU A 199 -6.31 16.70 8.69
CA GLU A 199 -5.79 18.02 9.02
C GLU A 199 -4.57 18.33 8.14
N PRO A 200 -4.76 18.84 6.91
CA PRO A 200 -3.71 18.90 5.89
C PRO A 200 -2.66 20.00 6.14
N ALA A 201 -2.87 20.86 7.13
CA ALA A 201 -1.99 21.99 7.44
C ALA A 201 -1.90 22.27 8.95
N ALA A 202 -2.25 21.30 9.80
CA ALA A 202 -2.23 21.50 11.24
C ALA A 202 -0.80 21.69 11.77
N THR A 203 -0.71 22.54 12.78
CA THR A 203 0.45 22.71 13.65
C THR A 203 0.50 21.61 14.70
N TRP A 204 1.64 21.44 15.37
CA TRP A 204 1.74 20.51 16.50
C TRP A 204 0.75 20.85 17.62
N GLU A 205 0.50 22.14 17.88
CA GLU A 205 -0.46 22.59 18.89
C GLU A 205 -1.88 22.16 18.55
N GLU A 206 -2.31 22.31 17.29
CA GLU A 206 -3.61 21.85 16.82
C GLU A 206 -3.74 20.33 16.89
N LEU A 207 -2.72 19.58 16.45
CA LEU A 207 -2.73 18.12 16.59
C LEU A 207 -2.83 17.66 18.04
N HIS A 208 -2.12 18.33 18.96
CA HIS A 208 -2.24 18.07 20.39
C HIS A 208 -3.65 18.38 20.91
N HIS A 209 -4.24 19.50 20.46
CA HIS A 209 -5.60 19.88 20.82
C HIS A 209 -6.62 18.84 20.35
N ASP A 210 -6.51 18.36 19.11
CA ASP A 210 -7.42 17.38 18.54
C ASP A 210 -7.38 16.06 19.31
N VAL A 211 -6.18 15.51 19.55
CA VAL A 211 -6.07 14.24 20.29
C VAL A 211 -6.46 14.38 21.77
N ALA A 212 -6.37 15.58 22.35
CA ALA A 212 -6.78 15.85 23.72
C ALA A 212 -8.31 16.05 23.88
N THR A 213 -8.98 16.58 22.86
CA THR A 213 -10.40 16.91 22.92
C THR A 213 -11.30 15.82 22.34
N GLN A 214 -10.81 15.10 21.33
CA GLN A 214 -11.56 14.08 20.61
C GLN A 214 -11.01 12.66 20.89
N GLN A 215 -11.81 11.65 20.58
CA GLN A 215 -11.38 10.26 20.68
C GLN A 215 -10.96 9.76 19.30
N PHE A 216 -9.76 9.19 19.22
CA PHE A 216 -9.23 8.56 18.01
C PHE A 216 -8.63 7.21 18.40
N ASP A 217 -8.89 6.20 17.57
CA ASP A 217 -8.23 4.90 17.70
C ASP A 217 -6.81 4.96 17.16
N ALA A 218 -6.58 5.82 16.16
CA ALA A 218 -5.28 6.05 15.59
C ALA A 218 -5.07 7.51 15.12
N ILE A 219 -3.81 7.94 15.14
CA ILE A 219 -3.31 9.09 14.40
C ILE A 219 -2.26 8.63 13.40
N GLY A 220 -2.39 9.02 12.14
CA GLY A 220 -1.43 8.78 11.07
C GLY A 220 -0.71 10.06 10.66
N LEU A 221 0.62 10.05 10.74
CA LEU A 221 1.47 11.17 10.32
C LEU A 221 2.20 10.84 9.02
N SER A 222 2.05 11.70 8.02
CA SER A 222 2.80 11.63 6.76
C SER A 222 4.08 12.47 6.85
N VAL A 223 5.22 11.81 6.69
CA VAL A 223 6.56 12.40 6.75
C VAL A 223 7.15 12.39 5.33
N GLY A 224 7.29 13.55 4.70
CA GLY A 224 7.81 13.65 3.33
C GLY A 224 9.32 13.84 3.22
N SER A 225 10.03 14.13 4.31
CA SER A 225 11.48 14.38 4.31
C SER A 225 12.20 13.74 5.50
N GLU A 226 13.36 13.12 5.25
CA GLU A 226 14.20 12.46 6.25
C GLU A 226 14.61 13.39 7.41
N ARG A 227 14.80 14.69 7.13
CA ARG A 227 15.14 15.71 8.14
C ARG A 227 14.08 15.84 9.26
N MET A 228 12.86 15.42 9.00
CA MET A 228 11.76 15.46 9.98
C MET A 228 11.65 14.18 10.81
N LEU A 229 12.48 13.16 10.51
CA LEU A 229 12.57 11.94 11.33
C LEU A 229 13.32 12.21 12.63
N GLU A 230 14.24 13.17 12.62
CA GLU A 230 14.93 13.63 13.83
C GLU A 230 13.90 14.18 14.82
N GLY A 231 13.89 13.65 16.04
CA GLY A 231 12.94 14.03 17.08
C GLY A 231 11.54 13.43 16.96
N MET A 232 11.25 12.64 15.91
CA MET A 232 9.92 12.05 15.70
C MET A 232 9.46 11.20 16.90
N ALA A 233 10.37 10.43 17.52
CA ALA A 233 10.05 9.66 18.72
C ALA A 233 9.53 10.54 19.87
N GLY A 234 10.09 11.74 20.03
CA GLY A 234 9.63 12.72 21.01
C GLY A 234 8.23 13.25 20.67
N SER A 235 7.98 13.57 19.40
CA SER A 235 6.65 14.00 18.94
C SER A 235 5.58 12.93 19.14
N VAL A 236 5.90 11.67 18.83
CA VAL A 236 5.00 10.51 19.06
C VAL A 236 4.69 10.35 20.55
N ALA A 237 5.71 10.41 21.41
CA ALA A 237 5.52 10.32 22.86
C ALA A 237 4.67 11.49 23.40
N SER A 238 4.87 12.70 22.88
CA SER A 238 4.08 13.88 23.23
C SER A 238 2.62 13.71 22.84
N LEU A 239 2.33 13.23 21.62
CA LEU A 239 0.97 13.02 21.14
C LEU A 239 0.21 12.00 22.00
N ARG A 240 0.86 10.89 22.35
CA ARG A 240 0.29 9.90 23.27
C ARG A 240 -0.01 10.49 24.64
N SER A 241 0.92 11.28 25.17
CA SER A 241 0.77 11.90 26.51
C SER A 241 -0.37 12.92 26.55
N ALA A 242 -0.60 13.62 25.44
CA ALA A 242 -1.71 14.57 25.29
C ALA A 242 -3.05 13.89 24.97
N SER A 243 -3.02 12.65 24.48
CA SER A 243 -4.23 11.99 23.98
C SER A 243 -5.22 11.69 25.10
N ARG A 244 -6.49 11.94 24.80
CA ARG A 244 -7.61 11.48 25.62
C ARG A 244 -7.81 9.96 25.58
N SER A 245 -7.24 9.29 24.58
CA SER A 245 -7.38 7.86 24.36
C SER A 245 -6.10 7.15 24.80
N PRO A 246 -6.10 6.39 25.92
CA PRO A 246 -4.89 5.74 26.43
C PRO A 246 -4.27 4.75 25.44
N ASP A 247 -5.12 4.15 24.60
CA ASP A 247 -4.74 3.16 23.59
C ASP A 247 -4.53 3.77 22.19
N LEU A 248 -4.38 5.10 22.09
CA LEU A 248 -4.16 5.79 20.81
C LEU A 248 -3.00 5.14 20.07
N ARG A 249 -3.27 4.63 18.87
CA ARG A 249 -2.23 4.11 17.99
C ARG A 249 -1.61 5.23 17.17
N VAL A 250 -0.30 5.17 16.97
CA VAL A 250 0.42 6.15 16.16
C VAL A 250 1.02 5.46 14.95
N PHE A 251 0.59 5.87 13.77
CA PHE A 251 1.05 5.35 12.49
C PHE A 251 1.93 6.41 11.81
N LEU A 252 3.07 5.98 11.28
CA LEU A 252 3.93 6.83 10.47
C LEU A 252 3.99 6.28 9.04
N GLY A 253 4.05 7.19 8.09
CA GLY A 253 4.23 6.84 6.69
C GLY A 253 4.78 8.02 5.91
N GLY A 254 4.83 7.88 4.59
CA GLY A 254 5.31 8.93 3.70
C GLY A 254 6.71 8.67 3.13
N TRP A 255 7.14 9.59 2.28
CA TRP A 255 8.33 9.43 1.44
C TRP A 255 9.62 9.24 2.22
N ALA A 256 9.75 9.85 3.41
CA ALA A 256 10.95 9.77 4.24
C ALA A 256 11.33 8.32 4.58
N PHE A 257 10.35 7.43 4.72
CA PHE A 257 10.56 6.03 5.07
C PHE A 257 10.91 5.14 3.87
N GLN A 258 10.84 5.64 2.64
CA GLN A 258 11.24 4.87 1.45
C GLN A 258 12.75 4.88 1.21
N ALA A 259 13.43 5.96 1.61
CA ALA A 259 14.86 6.16 1.40
C ALA A 259 15.70 5.83 2.65
N THR A 260 15.07 5.84 3.83
CA THR A 260 15.72 5.61 5.11
C THR A 260 16.21 4.16 5.26
N ARG A 261 17.46 4.00 5.69
CA ARG A 261 18.06 2.69 6.04
C ARG A 261 18.01 2.38 7.55
N GLU A 262 17.48 3.32 8.34
CA GLU A 262 17.38 3.18 9.78
C GLU A 262 16.31 2.16 10.20
N PRO A 263 16.48 1.49 11.34
CA PRO A 263 15.46 0.63 11.91
C PRO A 263 14.18 1.42 12.22
N LEU A 264 13.05 0.97 11.67
CA LEU A 264 11.75 1.62 11.82
C LEU A 264 11.19 1.59 13.26
N ASP A 265 11.76 0.74 14.11
CA ASP A 265 11.32 0.55 15.50
C ASP A 265 11.72 1.73 16.43
N GLY A 266 12.65 2.59 15.98
CA GLY A 266 13.19 3.69 16.79
C GLY A 266 12.26 4.88 17.00
N TYR A 267 11.14 4.97 16.27
CA TYR A 267 10.28 6.15 16.25
C TYR A 267 9.11 6.10 17.26
N GLY A 268 8.94 5.00 18.01
CA GLY A 268 7.86 4.86 19.00
C GLY A 268 6.44 4.71 18.41
N ALA A 269 6.35 4.51 17.10
CA ALA A 269 5.10 4.27 16.37
C ALA A 269 4.65 2.81 16.50
N ASP A 270 3.34 2.58 16.46
CA ASP A 270 2.76 1.22 16.40
C ASP A 270 2.87 0.61 15.00
N LEU A 271 2.96 1.47 13.99
CA LEU A 271 3.04 1.09 12.59
C LEU A 271 3.88 2.10 11.84
N VAL A 272 4.85 1.61 11.05
CA VAL A 272 5.48 2.38 9.99
C VAL A 272 5.20 1.67 8.67
N GLU A 273 4.49 2.33 7.77
CA GLU A 273 4.10 1.73 6.50
C GLU A 273 4.02 2.76 5.38
N THR A 274 4.50 2.38 4.19
CA THR A 274 4.53 3.25 3.00
C THR A 274 3.60 2.76 1.90
N ASP A 275 3.08 1.55 2.00
CA ASP A 275 2.02 1.02 1.15
C ASP A 275 0.64 1.24 1.79
N ALA A 276 -0.25 1.94 1.08
CA ALA A 276 -1.56 2.32 1.62
C ALA A 276 -2.45 1.11 1.95
N LEU A 277 -2.44 0.07 1.11
CA LEU A 277 -3.25 -1.14 1.32
C LEU A 277 -2.73 -1.93 2.54
N ALA A 278 -1.41 -2.08 2.65
CA ALA A 278 -0.77 -2.70 3.81
C ALA A 278 -1.03 -1.89 5.09
N ALA A 279 -1.01 -0.56 5.01
CA ALA A 279 -1.27 0.31 6.16
C ALA A 279 -2.70 0.09 6.69
N ILE A 280 -3.70 0.03 5.81
CA ILE A 280 -5.09 -0.23 6.19
C ILE A 280 -5.26 -1.61 6.79
N ALA A 281 -4.69 -2.65 6.15
CA ALA A 281 -4.77 -4.02 6.65
C ALA A 281 -4.14 -4.17 8.05
N LYS A 282 -2.99 -3.52 8.28
CA LYS A 282 -2.33 -3.53 9.60
C LYS A 282 -3.06 -2.67 10.63
N ALA A 283 -3.61 -1.52 10.22
CA ALA A 283 -4.44 -0.69 11.08
C ALA A 283 -5.69 -1.45 11.55
N ASP A 284 -6.34 -2.22 10.68
CA ASP A 284 -7.49 -3.05 11.02
C ASP A 284 -7.15 -4.11 12.09
N LEU A 285 -5.92 -4.64 12.08
CA LEU A 285 -5.43 -5.59 13.08
C LEU A 285 -5.08 -4.92 14.42
N LEU A 286 -4.50 -3.72 14.38
CA LEU A 286 -4.09 -2.97 15.56
C LEU A 286 -5.25 -2.27 16.28
N CYS A 287 -6.29 -1.92 15.53
CA CYS A 287 -7.50 -1.26 15.99
C CYS A 287 -8.73 -2.13 15.63
N PRO A 288 -9.00 -3.19 16.40
CA PRO A 288 -10.13 -4.08 16.15
C PRO A 288 -11.46 -3.32 16.23
N ARG A 289 -12.42 -3.74 15.39
CA ARG A 289 -13.75 -3.13 15.37
C ARG A 289 -14.45 -3.37 16.71
N HIS A 290 -15.03 -2.31 17.27
CA HIS A 290 -16.05 -2.44 18.29
C HIS A 290 -17.41 -2.48 17.58
N ASP A 291 -18.21 -3.50 17.85
CA ASP A 291 -19.54 -3.63 17.25
C ASP A 291 -20.40 -2.42 17.62
N CYS A 292 -20.74 -1.59 16.63
CA CYS A 292 -21.74 -0.56 16.81
C CYS A 292 -23.11 -1.22 16.71
N ALA A 293 -23.87 -1.25 17.81
CA ALA A 293 -25.28 -1.64 17.75
C ALA A 293 -25.99 -0.73 16.72
N VAL A 294 -26.57 -1.35 15.69
CA VAL A 294 -27.25 -0.65 14.60
C VAL A 294 -28.48 0.05 15.20
N SER A 295 -28.43 1.37 15.33
CA SER A 295 -29.63 2.15 15.60
C SER A 295 -30.48 2.14 14.33
N SER A 296 -31.54 1.33 14.37
CA SER A 296 -32.55 1.22 13.33
C SER A 296 -33.17 2.59 13.04
N TYR A 297 -32.78 3.21 11.93
CA TYR A 297 -33.44 4.40 11.43
C TYR A 297 -34.83 3.99 10.90
N GLN A 298 -35.86 4.38 11.63
CA GLN A 298 -37.26 4.22 11.24
C GLN A 298 -37.51 4.95 9.92
N SER A 299 -38.15 4.25 9.00
CA SER A 299 -38.64 4.75 7.72
C SER A 299 -39.46 6.03 7.91
N ILE A 300 -39.13 7.06 7.13
CA ILE A 300 -39.92 8.28 6.97
C ILE A 300 -41.28 7.86 6.37
N PRO A 301 -42.44 8.28 6.92
CA PRO A 301 -43.72 7.99 6.30
C PRO A 301 -43.90 8.82 5.04
N GLU A 302 -44.20 8.15 3.92
CA GLU A 302 -44.75 8.78 2.71
C GLU A 302 -46.05 9.51 3.07
N GLY A 303 -46.10 10.81 2.81
CA GLY A 303 -47.25 11.65 3.12
C GLY A 303 -47.16 13.04 2.53
N LEU A 304 -46.89 13.15 1.22
CA LEU A 304 -47.06 14.41 0.49
C LEU A 304 -48.51 14.51 0.02
N GLY A 305 -49.32 15.15 0.86
CA GLY A 305 -50.63 15.68 0.50
C GLY A 305 -50.47 16.81 -0.51
N ILE A 306 -50.83 16.53 -1.76
CA ILE A 306 -51.24 17.52 -2.75
C ILE A 306 -52.48 18.23 -2.24
N ASN A 307 -52.37 19.53 -1.94
CA ASN A 307 -53.53 20.38 -1.72
C ASN A 307 -53.65 21.36 -2.88
N SER A 308 -54.73 21.21 -3.64
CA SER A 308 -55.19 22.13 -4.66
C SER A 308 -56.09 23.17 -4.00
N GLY A 309 -55.74 24.44 -4.14
CA GLY A 309 -56.54 25.59 -3.68
C GLY A 309 -55.90 26.88 -4.16
#